data_AF-W2ERZ2-F1
#
_entry.id   AF-W2ERZ2-F1
#
_cell.length_a   1.000
_cell.length_b   1.000
_cell.length_c   1.000
_cell.angle_alpha   90.00
_cell.angle_beta   90.00
_cell.angle_gamma   90.00
#
_symmetry.space_group_name_H-M   'P 1'
#
loop_
_entity.id
_entity.type
_entity.pdbx_description
1 polymer ?
#
loop_
_entity_poly.entity_id
_entity_poly.type
_entity_poly.pdbx_seq_one_letter_code
_entity_poly.pdbx_strand_id
1 'polypeptide(L)'
;MHPLSPAWQMQATTDTALLTRWWEQEPDANVILPTGRVFDVFDVPAAAGVPALAAMDAAGFETGPVAENGDRVLFFVATRGAPEDEDEWWSCHLDAGPETIDATPGLRWHCRESYVLAPPSTLPTGGAIEWIRPPDGRPLPDPLRVLDLLADFCE
;
A
#
# COMPACT_ATOMS: atom_id res chain seq x y z
N MET A 1 13.80 1.90 -2.40
CA MET A 1 13.86 1.82 -0.92
C MET A 1 13.67 0.36 -0.54
N HIS A 2 14.41 -0.17 0.43
CA HIS A 2 14.27 -1.57 0.86
C HIS A 2 14.34 -1.68 2.38
N PRO A 3 13.82 -2.77 2.97
CA PRO A 3 13.91 -3.03 4.40
C PRO A 3 15.39 -3.17 4.81
N LEU A 4 15.74 -2.75 6.03
CA LEU A 4 17.08 -2.94 6.59
C LEU A 4 17.41 -4.42 6.79
N SER A 5 16.39 -5.22 7.13
CA SER A 5 16.51 -6.65 7.37
C SER A 5 15.94 -7.46 6.21
N PRO A 6 16.66 -8.47 5.69
CA PRO A 6 16.10 -9.38 4.69
C PRO A 6 15.01 -10.31 5.29
N ALA A 7 14.92 -10.41 6.62
CA ALA A 7 13.91 -11.19 7.34
C ALA A 7 12.66 -10.35 7.71
N TRP A 8 12.44 -9.22 7.03
CA TRP A 8 11.40 -8.24 7.36
C TRP A 8 10.00 -8.87 7.49
N GLN A 9 9.65 -9.88 6.67
CA GLN A 9 8.36 -10.56 6.79
C GLN A 9 8.17 -11.18 8.19
N MET A 10 9.18 -11.86 8.69
CA MET A 10 9.11 -12.55 9.98
C MET A 10 9.20 -11.58 11.17
N GLN A 11 9.79 -10.41 10.96
CA GLN A 11 9.99 -9.42 12.01
C GLN A 11 8.84 -8.41 12.12
N ALA A 12 7.95 -8.33 11.14
CA ALA A 12 6.80 -7.43 11.16
C ALA A 12 6.01 -7.55 12.49
N THR A 13 5.76 -6.43 13.13
CA THR A 13 5.17 -6.38 14.47
C THR A 13 4.28 -5.14 14.64
N THR A 14 3.31 -5.24 15.55
CA THR A 14 2.53 -4.11 16.07
C THR A 14 2.88 -3.78 17.53
N ASP A 15 3.89 -4.45 18.11
CA ASP A 15 4.37 -4.18 19.47
C ASP A 15 5.08 -2.82 19.53
N THR A 16 4.42 -1.86 20.17
CA THR A 16 4.89 -0.48 20.28
C THR A 16 6.20 -0.36 21.05
N ALA A 17 6.50 -1.24 22.00
CA ALA A 17 7.78 -1.21 22.73
C ALA A 17 8.94 -1.63 21.83
N LEU A 18 8.72 -2.66 20.99
CA LEU A 18 9.72 -3.12 20.04
C LEU A 18 9.95 -2.09 18.93
N LEU A 19 8.87 -1.50 18.39
CA LEU A 19 8.93 -0.44 17.38
C LEU A 19 9.67 0.80 17.91
N THR A 20 9.35 1.24 19.13
CA THR A 20 10.03 2.38 19.77
C THR A 20 11.53 2.12 19.89
N ARG A 21 11.92 0.94 20.37
CA ARG A 21 13.33 0.56 20.50
C ARG A 21 14.08 0.56 19.16
N TRP A 22 13.45 0.10 18.09
CA TRP A 22 14.07 0.15 16.76
C TRP A 22 14.25 1.58 16.28
N TRP A 23 13.25 2.45 16.49
CA TRP A 23 13.31 3.85 16.10
C TRP A 23 14.34 4.64 16.90
N GLU A 24 14.53 4.33 18.18
CA GLU A 24 15.61 4.92 18.99
C GLU A 24 17.01 4.55 18.48
N GLN A 25 17.16 3.38 17.86
CA GLN A 25 18.43 2.92 17.28
C GLN A 25 18.69 3.53 15.90
N GLU A 26 17.65 3.67 15.09
CA GLU A 26 17.71 4.17 13.71
C GLU A 26 16.64 5.26 13.50
N PRO A 27 16.82 6.48 14.05
CA PRO A 27 15.78 7.51 14.09
C PRO A 27 15.41 8.08 12.71
N ASP A 28 16.31 7.94 11.74
CA ASP A 28 16.14 8.40 10.37
C ASP A 28 15.59 7.31 9.44
N ALA A 29 15.40 6.08 9.93
CA ALA A 29 14.80 5.02 9.14
C ALA A 29 13.32 5.34 8.85
N ASN A 30 12.80 4.91 7.71
CA ASN A 30 11.36 4.92 7.45
C ASN A 30 10.73 3.58 7.91
N VAL A 31 9.41 3.57 8.12
CA VAL A 31 8.64 2.33 8.35
C VAL A 31 8.17 1.76 7.02
N ILE A 32 8.24 0.44 6.89
CA ILE A 32 7.51 -0.31 5.84
C ILE A 32 6.26 -0.96 6.43
N LEU A 33 5.27 -1.16 5.58
CA LEU A 33 4.01 -1.84 5.87
C LEU A 33 3.91 -3.10 5.01
N PRO A 34 4.12 -4.31 5.57
CA PRO A 34 3.91 -5.58 4.89
C PRO A 34 2.45 -5.76 4.44
N THR A 35 2.23 -6.02 3.16
CA THR A 35 0.90 -6.26 2.56
C THR A 35 0.55 -7.76 2.53
N GLY A 36 -0.69 -8.11 2.16
CA GLY A 36 -1.14 -9.49 2.01
C GLY A 36 -1.39 -10.23 3.32
N ARG A 37 -1.50 -9.50 4.44
CA ARG A 37 -1.79 -10.05 5.78
C ARG A 37 -3.09 -9.51 6.36
N VAL A 38 -3.19 -8.19 6.44
CA VAL A 38 -4.33 -7.48 7.03
C VAL A 38 -4.89 -6.41 6.09
N PHE A 39 -4.11 -6.00 5.09
CA PHE A 39 -4.51 -5.13 4.00
C PHE A 39 -3.64 -5.42 2.77
N ASP A 40 -4.15 -5.01 1.63
CA ASP A 40 -3.39 -4.86 0.39
C ASP A 40 -3.36 -3.38 -0.02
N VAL A 41 -2.52 -3.06 -1.01
CA VAL A 41 -2.43 -1.70 -1.54
C VAL A 41 -2.45 -1.70 -3.06
N PHE A 42 -3.33 -0.90 -3.65
CA PHE A 42 -3.18 -0.50 -5.04
C PHE A 42 -2.24 0.69 -5.14
N ASP A 43 -1.17 0.54 -5.91
CA ASP A 43 -0.21 1.58 -6.20
C ASP A 43 -0.37 2.00 -7.66
N VAL A 44 -0.87 3.21 -7.91
CA VAL A 44 -1.19 3.73 -9.25
C VAL A 44 -0.46 5.02 -9.56
N PRO A 45 -0.15 5.33 -10.83
CA PRO A 45 0.35 6.65 -11.22
C PRO A 45 -0.60 7.76 -10.74
N ALA A 46 -0.07 8.86 -10.22
CA ALA A 46 -0.88 9.97 -9.71
C ALA A 46 -1.78 10.60 -10.78
N ALA A 47 -1.34 10.57 -12.04
CA ALA A 47 -2.15 11.00 -13.18
C ALA A 47 -3.46 10.21 -13.33
N ALA A 48 -3.50 8.96 -12.85
CA ALA A 48 -4.70 8.13 -12.79
C ALA A 48 -5.36 8.15 -11.40
N GLY A 49 -4.57 8.03 -10.34
CA GLY A 49 -5.07 7.91 -8.97
C GLY A 49 -5.78 9.16 -8.43
N VAL A 50 -5.26 10.36 -8.73
CA VAL A 50 -5.89 11.61 -8.28
C VAL A 50 -7.28 11.82 -8.90
N PRO A 51 -7.48 11.74 -10.22
CA PRO A 51 -8.81 11.85 -10.80
C PRO A 51 -9.73 10.68 -10.39
N ALA A 52 -9.21 9.47 -10.22
CA ALA A 52 -10.00 8.34 -9.72
C ALA A 52 -10.54 8.61 -8.30
N LEU A 53 -9.70 9.12 -7.39
CA LEU A 53 -10.10 9.49 -6.04
C LEU A 53 -11.21 10.56 -6.06
N ALA A 54 -11.06 11.58 -6.91
CA ALA A 54 -12.08 12.62 -7.05
C ALA A 54 -13.41 12.08 -7.62
N ALA A 55 -13.36 11.12 -8.55
CA ALA A 55 -14.54 10.46 -9.08
C ALA A 55 -15.23 9.57 -8.03
N MET A 56 -14.45 8.84 -7.23
CA MET A 56 -14.96 8.07 -6.08
C MET A 56 -15.70 8.98 -5.09
N ASP A 57 -15.16 10.16 -4.81
CA ASP A 57 -15.83 11.14 -3.93
C ASP A 57 -17.14 11.66 -4.49
N ALA A 58 -17.15 12.01 -5.78
CA ALA A 58 -18.36 12.49 -6.45
C ALA A 58 -19.46 11.40 -6.45
N ALA A 59 -19.06 10.13 -6.48
CA ALA A 59 -19.96 8.98 -6.40
C ALA A 59 -20.33 8.59 -4.95
N GLY A 60 -19.74 9.23 -3.93
CA GLY A 60 -19.96 8.89 -2.52
C GLY A 60 -19.37 7.53 -2.12
N PHE A 61 -18.36 7.04 -2.83
CA PHE A 61 -17.68 5.79 -2.53
C PHE A 61 -16.67 5.97 -1.38
N GLU A 62 -16.74 5.09 -0.37
CA GLU A 62 -15.83 5.14 0.77
C GLU A 62 -14.51 4.42 0.46
N THR A 63 -13.51 5.19 0.02
CA THR A 63 -12.21 4.66 -0.47
C THR A 63 -11.28 4.08 0.60
N GLY A 64 -11.59 4.24 1.89
CA GLY A 64 -10.64 3.94 2.96
C GLY A 64 -9.41 4.88 2.97
N PRO A 65 -8.29 4.46 3.58
CA PRO A 65 -7.05 5.22 3.64
C PRO A 65 -6.40 5.37 2.27
N VAL A 66 -5.88 6.57 1.99
CA VAL A 66 -5.21 6.89 0.71
C VAL A 66 -3.97 7.73 0.99
N ALA A 67 -2.85 7.38 0.37
CA ALA A 67 -1.60 8.12 0.52
C ALA A 67 -1.03 8.57 -0.82
N GLU A 68 -0.30 9.67 -0.83
CA GLU A 68 0.56 10.06 -1.94
C GLU A 68 1.97 9.52 -1.72
N ASN A 69 2.62 9.12 -2.81
CA ASN A 69 3.99 8.63 -2.83
C ASN A 69 4.68 9.19 -4.08
N GLY A 70 5.07 10.46 -4.04
CA GLY A 70 5.68 11.15 -5.16
C GLY A 70 4.73 11.25 -6.36
N ASP A 71 5.05 10.56 -7.46
CA ASP A 71 4.24 10.51 -8.68
C ASP A 71 3.19 9.40 -8.66
N ARG A 72 2.90 8.83 -7.47
CA ARG A 72 1.97 7.71 -7.28
C ARG A 72 0.98 7.95 -6.15
N VAL A 73 -0.15 7.26 -6.20
CA VAL A 73 -1.19 7.25 -5.17
C VAL A 73 -1.43 5.81 -4.71
N LEU A 74 -1.46 5.63 -3.40
CA LEU A 74 -1.62 4.35 -2.72
C LEU A 74 -3.03 4.26 -2.13
N PHE A 75 -3.82 3.26 -2.55
CA PHE A 75 -5.16 2.98 -2.00
C PHE A 75 -5.09 1.73 -1.13
N PHE A 76 -5.39 1.88 0.17
CA PHE A 76 -5.35 0.77 1.12
C PHE A 76 -6.70 0.06 1.14
N VAL A 77 -6.69 -1.24 0.88
CA VAL A 77 -7.87 -2.08 0.68
C VAL A 77 -7.80 -3.34 1.53
N ALA A 78 -8.93 -4.03 1.72
CA ALA A 78 -8.92 -5.34 2.35
C ALA A 78 -8.08 -6.33 1.54
N THR A 79 -7.54 -7.35 2.19
CA THR A 79 -6.76 -8.39 1.51
C THR A 79 -7.62 -9.15 0.50
N ARG A 80 -7.03 -9.53 -0.62
CA ARG A 80 -7.66 -10.45 -1.59
C ARG A 80 -7.86 -11.84 -0.97
N GLY A 81 -9.10 -12.30 -0.92
CA GLY A 81 -9.47 -13.61 -0.35
C GLY A 81 -9.26 -13.69 1.17
N ALA A 82 -9.42 -14.87 1.74
CA ALA A 82 -9.00 -15.15 3.11
C ALA A 82 -7.47 -15.36 3.17
N PRO A 83 -6.68 -14.46 3.77
CA PRO A 83 -5.22 -14.58 3.77
C PRO A 83 -4.74 -15.84 4.52
N GLU A 84 -5.52 -16.36 5.46
CA GLU A 84 -5.28 -17.64 6.15
C GLU A 84 -5.66 -18.90 5.35
N ASP A 85 -6.42 -18.77 4.26
CA ASP A 85 -6.80 -19.88 3.39
C ASP A 85 -5.89 -19.90 2.15
N GLU A 86 -5.04 -20.92 2.04
CA GLU A 86 -4.17 -21.08 0.88
C GLU A 86 -4.95 -21.43 -0.40
N ASP A 87 -6.12 -22.08 -0.27
CA ASP A 87 -6.91 -22.54 -1.41
C ASP A 87 -7.71 -21.41 -2.09
N GLU A 88 -7.95 -20.31 -1.37
CA GLU A 88 -8.58 -19.10 -1.94
C GLU A 88 -7.58 -18.16 -2.62
N TRP A 89 -6.28 -18.41 -2.46
CA TRP A 89 -5.25 -17.56 -3.03
C TRP A 89 -4.96 -17.92 -4.49
N TRP A 90 -4.86 -16.87 -5.30
CA TRP A 90 -4.49 -16.94 -6.71
C TRP A 90 -3.59 -15.74 -7.04
N SER A 91 -2.71 -15.85 -8.03
CA SER A 91 -1.87 -14.74 -8.49
C SER A 91 -2.48 -13.99 -9.66
N CYS A 92 -2.26 -12.67 -9.72
CA CYS A 92 -2.74 -11.82 -10.82
C CYS A 92 -1.58 -11.07 -11.49
N HIS A 93 -1.78 -10.65 -12.74
CA HIS A 93 -0.78 -9.90 -13.52
C HIS A 93 -0.43 -8.52 -12.95
N LEU A 94 -1.26 -8.00 -12.03
CA LEU A 94 -1.03 -6.75 -11.32
C LEU A 94 -0.21 -6.96 -10.03
N ASP A 95 -0.02 -8.20 -9.58
CA ASP A 95 0.69 -8.49 -8.34
C ASP A 95 2.13 -7.94 -8.43
N ALA A 96 2.46 -7.03 -7.51
CA ALA A 96 3.74 -6.34 -7.48
C ALA A 96 4.52 -6.70 -6.22
N GLY A 97 5.74 -7.20 -6.42
CA GLY A 97 6.72 -7.51 -5.39
C GLY A 97 7.95 -6.62 -5.49
N PRO A 98 8.85 -6.66 -4.50
CA PRO A 98 10.10 -5.89 -4.51
C PRO A 98 10.94 -6.09 -5.78
N GLU A 99 10.87 -7.27 -6.38
CA GLU A 99 11.59 -7.64 -7.60
C GLU A 99 10.92 -7.18 -8.91
N THR A 100 9.62 -6.86 -8.90
CA THR A 100 8.88 -6.48 -10.11
C THR A 100 8.50 -5.00 -10.15
N ILE A 101 8.70 -4.25 -9.07
CA ILE A 101 8.21 -2.87 -8.92
C ILE A 101 8.72 -1.93 -10.03
N ASP A 102 9.99 -2.06 -10.45
CA ASP A 102 10.58 -1.21 -11.49
C ASP A 102 10.11 -1.57 -12.91
N ALA A 103 9.54 -2.77 -13.09
CA ALA A 103 9.11 -3.30 -14.39
C ALA A 103 7.65 -2.95 -14.75
N THR A 104 6.85 -2.50 -13.78
CA THR A 104 5.42 -2.24 -13.96
C THR A 104 5.12 -0.74 -13.82
N PRO A 105 5.03 0.05 -14.92
CA PRO A 105 4.78 1.49 -14.82
C PRO A 105 3.33 1.84 -14.46
N GLY A 106 2.37 0.98 -14.82
CA GLY A 106 0.92 1.18 -14.63
C GLY A 106 0.43 0.87 -13.22
N LEU A 107 -0.79 0.36 -13.11
CA LEU A 107 -1.40 -0.07 -11.85
C LEU A 107 -0.67 -1.30 -11.28
N ARG A 108 -0.43 -1.28 -9.98
CA ARG A 108 0.21 -2.35 -9.21
C ARG A 108 -0.68 -2.75 -8.04
N TRP A 109 -0.65 -4.02 -7.69
CA TRP A 109 -1.31 -4.57 -6.51
C TRP A 109 -0.26 -5.17 -5.58
N HIS A 110 0.04 -4.46 -4.49
CA HIS A 110 0.86 -4.98 -3.41
C HIS A 110 0.00 -5.89 -2.52
N CYS A 111 0.16 -7.20 -2.69
CA CYS A 111 -0.55 -8.24 -1.94
C CYS A 111 0.46 -9.06 -1.11
N ARG A 112 0.41 -10.39 -1.15
CA ARG A 112 1.36 -11.28 -0.45
C ARG A 112 2.80 -10.98 -0.89
N GLU A 113 3.72 -11.15 0.05
CA GLU A 113 5.17 -11.02 -0.15
C GLU A 113 5.65 -9.63 -0.59
N SER A 114 4.79 -8.62 -0.45
CA SER A 114 5.07 -7.24 -0.82
C SER A 114 5.02 -6.30 0.39
N TYR A 115 5.44 -5.06 0.19
CA TYR A 115 5.37 -4.00 1.18
C TYR A 115 5.27 -2.63 0.50
N VAL A 116 4.74 -1.67 1.24
CA VAL A 116 4.81 -0.24 0.90
C VAL A 116 5.50 0.54 2.03
N LEU A 117 5.88 1.78 1.80
CA LEU A 117 6.34 2.66 2.87
C LEU A 117 5.15 3.26 3.63
N ALA A 118 5.27 3.39 4.95
CA ALA A 118 4.23 3.95 5.79
C ALA A 118 4.24 5.49 5.71
N PRO A 119 3.10 6.16 5.49
CA PRO A 119 3.02 7.61 5.66
C PRO A 119 2.98 7.99 7.16
N PRO A 120 3.69 9.03 7.61
CA PRO A 120 4.65 9.83 6.84
C PRO A 120 6.00 9.12 6.66
N SER A 121 6.60 9.24 5.47
CA SER A 121 7.98 8.80 5.20
C SER A 121 8.72 9.78 4.31
N THR A 122 10.04 9.91 4.47
CA THR A 122 10.87 10.79 3.64
C THR A 122 11.57 9.98 2.55
N LEU A 123 11.43 10.39 1.29
CA LEU A 123 12.09 9.74 0.15
C LEU A 123 13.53 10.27 -0.03
N PRO A 124 14.48 9.44 -0.46
CA PRO A 124 15.86 9.88 -0.76
C PRO A 124 15.94 10.98 -1.84
N THR A 125 14.92 11.08 -2.69
CA THR A 125 14.78 12.11 -3.73
C THR A 125 14.33 13.47 -3.18
N GLY A 126 14.05 13.58 -1.89
CA GLY A 126 13.57 14.80 -1.22
C GLY A 126 12.05 14.97 -1.20
N GLY A 127 11.29 14.03 -1.79
CA GLY A 127 9.85 13.96 -1.64
C GLY A 127 9.41 13.33 -0.32
N ALA A 128 8.12 13.38 -0.01
CA ALA A 128 7.53 12.69 1.12
C ALA A 128 6.42 11.75 0.66
N ILE A 129 6.11 10.78 1.52
CA ILE A 129 4.90 9.97 1.45
C ILE A 129 3.98 10.49 2.53
N GLU A 130 2.79 10.94 2.16
CA GLU A 130 1.85 11.58 3.08
C GLU A 130 0.44 11.01 2.92
N TRP A 131 -0.36 11.11 3.98
CA TRP A 131 -1.76 10.72 3.91
C TRP A 131 -2.56 11.79 3.16
N ILE A 132 -3.19 11.41 2.05
CA ILE A 132 -4.31 12.17 1.49
C ILE A 132 -5.55 11.93 2.37
N ARG A 133 -5.74 10.67 2.79
CA ARG A 133 -6.76 10.22 3.76
C ARG A 133 -6.13 9.30 4.78
N PRO A 134 -5.97 9.73 6.04
CA PRO A 134 -5.39 8.86 7.06
C PRO A 134 -6.37 7.74 7.44
N PRO A 135 -5.88 6.63 8.01
CA PRO A 135 -6.74 5.60 8.57
C PRO A 135 -7.60 6.15 9.71
N ASP A 136 -8.89 5.83 9.68
CA ASP A 136 -9.89 6.31 10.64
C ASP A 136 -10.52 5.18 11.49
N GLY A 137 -10.01 3.95 11.34
CA GLY A 137 -10.45 2.78 12.08
C GLY A 137 -11.67 2.06 11.49
N ARG A 138 -12.25 2.54 10.38
CA ARG A 138 -13.29 1.79 9.66
C ARG A 138 -12.70 0.58 8.92
N PRO A 139 -13.53 -0.44 8.61
CA PRO A 139 -13.11 -1.55 7.75
C PRO A 139 -12.58 -1.05 6.40
N LEU A 140 -11.56 -1.73 5.88
CA LEU A 140 -11.02 -1.41 4.57
C LEU A 140 -12.00 -1.82 3.46
N PRO A 141 -12.06 -1.07 2.35
CA PRO A 141 -12.96 -1.38 1.26
C PRO A 141 -12.57 -2.67 0.55
N ASP A 142 -13.56 -3.29 -0.11
CA ASP A 142 -13.36 -4.46 -0.97
C ASP A 142 -12.38 -4.10 -2.11
N PRO A 143 -11.27 -4.85 -2.27
CA PRO A 143 -10.27 -4.55 -3.28
C PRO A 143 -10.83 -4.61 -4.71
N LEU A 144 -11.79 -5.49 -5.00
CA LEU A 144 -12.35 -5.60 -6.36
C LEU A 144 -13.18 -4.38 -6.73
N ARG A 145 -13.91 -3.81 -5.75
CA ARG A 145 -14.68 -2.57 -5.96
C ARG A 145 -13.79 -1.38 -6.23
N VAL A 146 -12.66 -1.30 -5.53
CA VAL A 146 -11.66 -0.23 -5.75
C VAL A 146 -10.97 -0.44 -7.09
N LEU A 147 -10.60 -1.68 -7.44
CA LEU A 147 -9.96 -2.01 -8.71
C LEU A 147 -10.84 -1.65 -9.90
N ASP A 148 -12.12 -2.00 -9.88
CA ASP A 148 -13.08 -1.66 -10.94
C ASP A 148 -13.08 -0.15 -11.23
N LEU A 149 -13.06 0.67 -10.17
CA LEU A 149 -13.05 2.12 -10.29
C LEU A 149 -11.69 2.67 -10.74
N LEU A 150 -10.56 2.04 -10.35
CA LEU A 150 -9.23 2.45 -10.77
C LEU A 150 -8.93 2.08 -12.23
N ALA A 151 -9.49 0.96 -12.71
CA ALA A 151 -9.26 0.45 -14.06
C ALA A 151 -9.68 1.47 -15.13
N ASP A 152 -10.77 2.21 -14.91
CA ASP A 152 -11.27 3.26 -15.81
C ASP A 152 -10.30 4.44 -16.00
N PHE A 153 -9.29 4.58 -15.14
CA PHE A 153 -8.33 5.68 -15.16
C PHE A 153 -6.91 5.25 -15.54
N CYS A 154 -6.65 3.94 -15.67
CA CYS A 154 -5.31 3.38 -15.86
C CYS A 154 -5.04 2.89 -17.31
N GLU A 155 -5.74 3.44 -18.31
CA GLU A 155 -5.57 3.09 -19.74
C GLU A 155 -4.16 3.29 -20.29
#